data_AF-A0A2W6ZHE9-F1
#
_entry.id   AF-A0A2W6ZHE9-F1
#
_cell.length_a   1.000
_cell.length_b   1.000
_cell.length_c   1.000
_cell.angle_alpha   90.00
_cell.angle_beta   90.00
_cell.angle_gamma   90.00
#
_symmetry.space_group_name_H-M   'P 1'
#
loop_
_entity.id
_entity.type
_entity.pdbx_description
1 polymer ?
#
loop_
_entity_poly.entity_id
_entity_poly.type
_entity_poly.pdbx_seq_one_letter_code
_entity_poly.pdbx_strand_id
1 'polypeptide(L)' 'MAKRSPFDSTQVMRRTEDLIRAASNRYRITVQVANRAQRRRFEDFENYEDPKMKPVLRAIIEMSDELTQPEIIGE' A
#
# COMPACT_ATOMS: atom_id res chain seq x y z
N MET A 1 -10.17 22.64 5.07
CA MET A 1 -9.06 22.59 4.09
C MET A 1 -8.80 21.13 3.76
N ALA A 2 -8.94 20.72 2.50
CA ALA A 2 -8.67 19.33 2.12
C ALA A 2 -7.20 19.01 2.42
N LYS A 3 -6.94 18.10 3.38
CA LYS A 3 -5.60 17.57 3.64
C LYS A 3 -5.11 16.97 2.32
N ARG A 4 -4.20 17.66 1.63
CA ARG A 4 -3.51 17.09 0.46
C ARG A 4 -2.80 15.83 0.94
N SER A 5 -3.11 14.69 0.33
CA SER A 5 -2.37 13.46 0.54
C SER A 5 -0.88 13.75 0.33
N PRO A 6 0.02 13.31 1.21
CA PRO A 6 1.46 13.53 1.03
C PRO A 6 2.01 12.83 -0.22
N PHE A 7 1.25 11.92 -0.81
CA PHE A 7 1.60 11.22 -2.04
C PHE A 7 0.85 11.79 -3.23
N ASP A 8 1.61 12.17 -4.25
CA ASP A 8 1.11 12.54 -5.57
C ASP A 8 0.46 11.33 -6.26
N SER A 9 -0.66 11.55 -6.93
CA SER A 9 -1.39 10.53 -7.68
C SER A 9 -0.50 9.83 -8.71
N THR A 10 0.42 10.57 -9.34
CA THR A 10 1.38 9.99 -10.30
C THR A 10 2.28 8.95 -9.66
N GLN A 11 2.74 9.19 -8.42
CA GLN A 11 3.57 8.23 -7.70
C GLN A 11 2.80 6.97 -7.34
N VAL A 12 1.54 7.12 -6.90
CA VAL A 12 0.67 5.97 -6.60
C VAL A 12 0.44 5.13 -7.84
N MET A 13 0.20 5.76 -9.00
CA MET A 13 0.01 5.04 -10.27
C MET A 13 1.25 4.24 -10.67
N ARG A 14 2.45 4.83 -10.56
CA ARG A 14 3.71 4.13 -10.86
C ARG A 14 3.91 2.92 -9.95
N ARG A 15 3.72 3.09 -8.63
CA ARG A 15 3.83 1.99 -7.66
C ARG A 15 2.81 0.87 -7.89
N THR A 16 1.59 1.24 -8.30
CA THR A 16 0.57 0.26 -8.70
C THR A 16 1.02 -0.52 -9.94
N GLU A 17 1.61 0.16 -10.91
CA GLU A 17 2.15 -0.47 -12.11
C GLU A 17 3.29 -1.44 -11.78
N ASP A 18 4.21 -1.06 -10.88
CA ASP A 18 5.30 -1.92 -10.43
C ASP A 18 4.78 -3.22 -9.79
N LEU A 19 3.76 -3.11 -8.92
CA LEU A 19 3.09 -4.27 -8.32
C LEU A 19 2.46 -5.19 -9.37
N ILE A 20 1.77 -4.60 -10.36
CA ILE A 20 1.13 -5.36 -11.44
C ILE A 20 2.18 -6.03 -12.34
N ARG A 21 3.31 -5.37 -12.61
CA ARG A 21 4.41 -5.89 -13.43
C ARG A 21 5.18 -7.01 -12.73
N ALA A 22 5.41 -6.88 -11.42
CA ALA A 22 6.09 -7.90 -10.62
C ALA A 22 5.21 -9.15 -10.37
N ALA A 23 3.88 -9.00 -10.43
CA ALA A 23 2.96 -10.10 -10.20
C ALA A 23 2.78 -11.00 -11.43
N SER A 24 2.96 -12.30 -11.26
CA SER A 24 2.60 -13.30 -12.28
C SER A 24 1.09 -13.44 -12.52
N ASN A 25 0.26 -12.89 -11.62
CA ASN A 25 -1.19 -12.90 -11.74
C ASN A 25 -1.80 -11.60 -11.18
N ARG A 26 -2.46 -10.84 -12.07
CA ARG A 26 -3.07 -9.54 -11.74
C ARG A 26 -4.21 -9.63 -10.74
N TYR A 27 -5.00 -10.70 -10.76
CA TYR A 27 -6.08 -10.91 -9.79
C TYR A 27 -5.52 -11.18 -8.40
N ARG A 28 -4.49 -12.03 -8.31
CA ARG A 28 -3.86 -12.37 -7.03
C ARG A 28 -3.29 -11.15 -6.34
N ILE A 29 -2.57 -10.29 -7.05
CA ILE A 29 -2.01 -9.06 -6.46
C ILE A 29 -3.11 -8.08 -6.04
N THR A 30 -4.19 -7.95 -6.82
CA THR A 30 -5.34 -7.12 -6.46
C THR A 30 -5.98 -7.58 -5.15
N VAL A 31 -6.18 -8.89 -4.99
CA VAL A 31 -6.73 -9.48 -3.76
C VAL A 31 -5.78 -9.29 -2.58
N GLN A 32 -4.46 -9.40 -2.78
CA GLN A 32 -3.47 -9.14 -1.73
C GLN A 32 -3.50 -7.69 -1.24
N VAL A 33 -3.53 -6.72 -2.17
CA VAL A 33 -3.66 -5.29 -1.85
C VAL A 33 -4.95 -5.05 -1.07
N ALA A 34 -6.08 -5.62 -1.52
CA ALA A 34 -7.37 -5.47 -0.85
C ALA A 34 -7.37 -6.05 0.58
N ASN A 35 -6.83 -7.26 0.76
CA ASN A 35 -6.73 -7.91 2.06
C ASN A 35 -5.85 -7.12 3.03
N ARG A 36 -4.70 -6.60 2.56
CA ARG A 36 -3.81 -5.77 3.39
C ARG A 36 -4.46 -4.44 3.77
N ALA A 37 -5.15 -3.79 2.83
CA ALA A 37 -5.91 -2.57 3.10
C ALA A 37 -7.05 -2.81 4.11
N GLN A 38 -7.75 -3.96 4.02
CA GLN A 38 -8.81 -4.31 4.95
C GLN A 38 -8.28 -4.49 6.38
N ARG A 39 -7.16 -5.21 6.56
CA ARG A 39 -6.51 -5.38 7.88
C ARG A 39 -6.16 -4.03 8.52
N ARG A 40 -5.55 -3.12 7.74
CA ARG A 40 -5.22 -1.77 8.22
C ARG A 40 -6.43 -0.96 8.63
N ARG A 41 -7.56 -1.12 7.94
CA ARG A 41 -8.79 -0.44 8.35
C ARG A 41 -9.26 -0.88 9.75
N PHE A 42 -8.98 -2.12 10.15
CA PHE A 42 -9.26 -2.60 11.51
C PHE A 42 -8.22 -2.08 12.51
N GLU A 43 -6.92 -2.14 12.18
CA GLU A 43 -5.84 -1.63 13.04
C GLU A 43 -5.94 -0.11 13.28
N ASP A 44 -6.30 0.66 12.25
CA ASP A 44 -6.54 2.10 12.34
C ASP A 44 -7.83 2.41 13.11
N PHE A 45 -8.80 1.49 13.17
CA PHE A 45 -10.03 1.65 13.96
C PHE A 45 -9.77 1.41 15.46
N GLU A 46 -8.83 0.53 15.79
CA GLU A 46 -8.37 0.31 17.17
C GLU A 46 -7.47 1.45 17.67
N ASN A 47 -6.83 2.19 16.75
CA ASN A 47 -6.10 3.40 17.09
C ASN A 47 -7.04 4.61 17.20
N TYR A 48 -6.97 5.35 18.31
CA TYR A 48 -7.73 6.57 18.53
C TYR A 48 -7.23 7.79 17.70
N GLU A 49 -6.21 7.60 16.86
CA GLU A 49 -5.71 8.65 15.95
C GLU A 49 -6.42 8.60 14.60
N ASP A 50 -6.75 9.78 14.05
CA ASP A 50 -7.29 9.88 12.70
C ASP A 50 -6.31 9.30 11.66
N PRO A 51 -6.73 8.33 10.83
CA PRO A 51 -5.86 7.74 9.82
C PRO A 51 -5.39 8.80 8.81
N LYS A 52 -4.07 8.98 8.74
CA LYS A 52 -3.41 9.98 7.88
C LYS A 52 -3.51 9.65 6.39
N MET A 53 -3.91 8.43 6.03
CA MET A 53 -4.01 7.95 4.66
C MET A 53 -5.10 6.90 4.50
N LYS A 54 -5.73 6.85 3.32
CA LYS A 54 -6.65 5.75 2.97
C LYS A 54 -5.89 4.40 2.99
N PRO A 55 -6.45 3.35 3.63
CA PRO A 55 -5.78 2.05 3.76
C PRO A 55 -5.30 1.43 2.45
N VAL A 56 -6.05 1.64 1.35
CA VAL A 56 -5.68 1.13 0.02
C VAL A 56 -4.42 1.79 -0.52
N LEU A 57 -4.28 3.11 -0.37
CA LEU A 57 -3.08 3.83 -0.82
C LEU A 57 -1.86 3.39 -0.01
N ARG A 58 -2.04 3.24 1.30
CA ARG A 58 -1.01 2.74 2.21
C ARG A 58 -0.59 1.31 1.84
N ALA A 59 -1.53 0.44 1.49
CA ALA A 59 -1.24 -0.92 1.04
C ALA A 59 -0.41 -0.94 -0.24
N ILE A 60 -0.76 -0.12 -1.24
CA ILE A 60 -0.01 -0.01 -2.50
C ILE A 60 1.42 0.46 -2.26
N ILE A 61 1.61 1.50 -1.44
CA ILE A 61 2.93 2.08 -1.18
C ILE A 61 3.82 1.06 -0.47
N GLU A 62 3.36 0.50 0.64
CA GLU A 62 4.17 -0.44 1.43
C GLU A 62 4.45 -1.74 0.68
N MET A 63 3.47 -2.29 -0.04
CA MET A 63 3.70 -3.46 -0.90
C MET A 63 4.71 -3.18 -2.02
N SER A 64 4.68 -1.97 -2.57
CA SER A 64 5.64 -1.55 -3.59
C SER A 64 7.03 -1.33 -2.99
N ASP A 65 7.14 -0.77 -1.78
CA ASP A 65 8.41 -0.59 -1.07
C ASP A 65 9.06 -1.95 -0.78
N GLU A 66 8.29 -2.93 -0.29
CA GLU A 66 8.73 -4.33 -0.06
C GLU A 66 9.32 -5.00 -1.32
N LEU A 67 8.86 -4.63 -2.53
CA LEU A 67 9.43 -5.12 -3.78
C LEU A 67 10.78 -4.48 -4.11
N THR A 68 10.97 -3.20 -3.75
CA THR A 68 12.18 -2.42 -4.07
C THR A 68 13.26 -2.51 -2.99
N GLN A 69 12.85 -2.79 -1.76
CA GLN A 69 13.70 -3.05 -0.60
C GLN A 69 13.20 -4.35 0.05
N PRO A 70 13.42 -5.51 -0.59
CA PRO A 70 13.34 -6.76 0.13
C PRO A 70 14.38 -6.66 1.24
N GLU A 71 13.93 -6.57 2.48
CA GLU A 71 14.79 -6.28 3.62
C GLU A 71 16.06 -7.13 3.58
N ILE A 72 17.17 -6.49 3.90
CA ILE A 72 18.46 -7.09 4.21
C ILE A 72 18.21 -8.06 5.36
N ILE A 73 17.84 -9.30 5.05
CA ILE A 73 17.95 -10.41 5.99
C ILE A 73 19.45 -10.69 6.04
N GLY A 74 20.15 -9.92 6.88
CA GLY A 74 21.45 -10.30 7.39
C GLY A 74 21.28 -11.52 8.27
N GLU A 75 22.16 -12.51 8.08
CA GLU A 75 22.27 -13.70 8.93
C GLU A 75 22.45 -13.35 10.42
#